data_AF-A0ABD5Q0X6-F1
#
_entry.id   AF-A0ABD5Q0X6-F1
#
_cell.length_a   1.000
_cell.length_b   1.000
_cell.length_c   1.000
_cell.angle_alpha   90.00
_cell.angle_beta   90.00
_cell.angle_gamma   90.00
#
_symmetry.space_group_name_H-M   'P 1'
#
loop_
_entity.id
_entity.type
_entity.pdbx_description
1 polymer ?
#
loop_
_entity_poly.entity_id
_entity_poly.type
_entity_poly.pdbx_seq_one_letter_code
_entity_poly.pdbx_strand_id
1 'polypeptide(L)'
;MTNRPSARSAADAPPASPTPGPPESPDGYGDPTEFSYPGLWLSLGSLVLFVLAVTGFGRLMHALRGGTPVEFTVGPVGIGVVAALSVATIVVHELVRGAVYHLLGYRVKYGLALNVGAAYAAASS
;
A
#
# COMPACT_ATOMS: atom_id res chain seq x y z
N MET A 1 49.11 -44.02 -16.57
CA MET A 1 49.33 -42.89 -15.63
C MET A 1 48.07 -42.03 -15.65
N THR A 2 47.12 -42.30 -14.75
CA THR A 2 45.80 -41.65 -14.74
C THR A 2 45.80 -40.58 -13.67
N ASN A 3 45.73 -39.32 -14.10
CA ASN A 3 45.77 -38.14 -13.25
C ASN A 3 44.38 -37.97 -12.59
N ARG A 4 44.28 -38.15 -11.27
CA ARG A 4 43.03 -37.99 -10.52
C ARG A 4 42.93 -36.53 -10.07
N PRO A 5 41.91 -35.77 -10.50
CA PRO A 5 41.75 -34.40 -10.01
C PRO A 5 41.36 -34.44 -8.53
N SER A 6 42.22 -33.85 -7.69
CA SER A 6 41.97 -33.67 -6.26
C SER A 6 40.69 -32.85 -6.08
N ALA A 7 39.64 -33.48 -5.55
CA ALA A 7 38.43 -32.77 -5.15
C ALA A 7 38.80 -31.74 -4.07
N ARG A 8 38.55 -30.45 -4.33
CA ARG A 8 38.69 -29.41 -3.30
C ARG A 8 37.78 -29.77 -2.14
N SER A 9 38.36 -29.82 -0.94
CA SER A 9 37.63 -30.08 0.31
C SER A 9 36.59 -28.98 0.52
N ALA A 10 35.38 -29.34 0.92
CA ALA A 10 34.30 -28.40 1.23
C ALA A 10 34.61 -27.47 2.43
N ALA A 11 35.79 -27.61 3.04
CA ALA A 11 36.29 -26.80 4.14
C ALA A 11 36.89 -25.43 3.71
N ASP A 12 37.07 -25.18 2.40
CA ASP A 12 37.64 -23.93 1.88
C ASP A 12 36.59 -22.86 1.52
N ALA A 13 35.32 -23.04 1.91
CA ALA A 13 34.29 -22.02 1.72
C ALA A 13 34.53 -20.86 2.71
N PRO A 14 34.71 -19.61 2.24
CA PRO A 14 34.76 -18.44 3.13
C PRO A 14 33.51 -18.40 4.00
N PRO A 15 33.60 -18.01 5.28
CA PRO A 15 32.40 -17.80 6.10
C PRO A 15 31.48 -16.82 5.38
N ALA A 16 30.19 -17.18 5.27
CA ALA A 16 29.20 -16.31 4.66
C ALA A 16 29.23 -14.95 5.38
N SER A 17 29.43 -13.88 4.62
CA SER A 17 29.41 -12.51 5.16
C SER A 17 28.09 -12.31 5.91
N PRO A 18 28.11 -11.81 7.16
CA PRO A 18 26.89 -11.57 7.90
C PRO A 18 26.00 -10.64 7.09
N THR A 19 24.75 -11.07 6.87
CA THR A 19 23.74 -10.22 6.22
C THR A 19 23.61 -8.95 7.06
N PRO A 20 23.83 -7.75 6.47
CA PRO A 20 23.65 -6.51 7.22
C PRO A 20 22.24 -6.47 7.81
N GLY A 21 22.15 -6.16 9.10
CA GLY A 21 20.86 -5.98 9.76
C GLY A 21 20.08 -4.79 9.18
N PRO A 22 18.80 -4.66 9.54
CA PRO A 22 18.02 -3.48 9.18
C PRO A 22 18.72 -2.18 9.63
N PRO A 23 18.57 -1.08 8.88
CA PRO A 23 19.11 0.20 9.28
C PRO A 23 18.54 0.63 10.63
N GLU A 24 19.37 1.32 11.41
CA GLU A 24 18.96 1.87 12.71
C GLU A 24 17.84 2.90 12.52
N SER A 25 16.90 2.93 13.48
CA SER A 25 15.77 3.85 13.40
C SER A 25 16.24 5.30 13.62
N PRO A 26 15.66 6.30 12.94
CA PRO A 26 16.00 7.70 13.16
C PRO A 26 15.75 8.13 14.60
N ASP A 27 16.53 9.11 15.07
CA ASP A 27 16.38 9.67 16.41
C ASP A 27 14.94 10.15 16.67
N GLY A 28 14.37 9.73 17.82
CA GLY A 28 13.01 10.07 18.24
C GLY A 28 11.92 9.10 17.79
N TYR A 29 12.24 8.03 17.05
CA TYR A 29 11.32 6.91 16.83
C TYR A 29 11.25 6.00 18.06
N GLY A 30 10.06 5.45 18.31
CA GLY A 30 9.88 4.42 19.35
C GLY A 30 10.52 3.08 18.93
N ASP A 31 10.66 2.17 19.89
CA ASP A 31 11.19 0.83 19.61
C ASP A 31 10.38 0.13 18.51
N PRO A 32 11.03 -0.51 17.53
CA PRO A 32 10.34 -1.21 16.46
C PRO A 32 9.50 -2.35 17.06
N THR A 33 8.19 -2.30 16.82
CA THR A 33 7.27 -3.36 17.22
C THR A 33 7.22 -4.43 16.14
N GLU A 34 7.28 -5.70 16.57
CA GLU A 34 7.17 -6.84 15.65
C GLU A 34 5.73 -6.92 15.14
N PHE A 35 5.50 -6.42 13.93
CA PHE A 35 4.18 -6.36 13.31
C PHE A 35 4.01 -7.54 12.34
N SER A 36 3.20 -8.53 12.72
CA SER A 36 2.83 -9.63 11.83
C SER A 36 1.46 -9.38 11.22
N TYR A 37 1.41 -9.26 9.89
CA TYR A 37 0.16 -9.05 9.16
C TYR A 37 -0.59 -10.39 9.04
N PRO A 38 -1.86 -10.48 9.46
CA PRO A 38 -2.68 -11.66 9.21
C PRO A 38 -3.08 -11.70 7.72
N GLY A 39 -2.18 -12.22 6.89
CA GLY A 39 -2.25 -12.13 5.42
C GLY A 39 -3.58 -12.60 4.83
N LEU A 40 -4.12 -13.73 5.32
CA LEU A 40 -5.42 -14.25 4.87
C LEU A 40 -6.57 -13.26 5.11
N TRP A 41 -6.62 -12.67 6.31
CA TRP A 41 -7.67 -11.71 6.67
C TRP A 41 -7.54 -10.41 5.89
N LEU A 42 -6.31 -9.96 5.62
CA LEU A 42 -6.08 -8.83 4.72
C LEU A 42 -6.52 -9.13 3.30
N SER A 43 -6.17 -10.29 2.75
CA SER A 43 -6.60 -10.66 1.39
C SER A 43 -8.12 -10.72 1.28
N LEU A 44 -8.81 -11.31 2.26
CA LEU A 44 -10.27 -11.35 2.30
C LEU A 44 -10.86 -9.95 2.43
N GLY A 45 -10.33 -9.12 3.34
CA GLY A 45 -10.75 -7.73 3.50
C GLY A 45 -10.57 -6.91 2.22
N SER A 46 -9.41 -7.05 1.55
CA SER A 46 -9.12 -6.41 0.28
C SER A 46 -10.05 -6.88 -0.84
N LEU A 47 -10.37 -8.16 -0.91
CA LEU A 47 -11.32 -8.69 -1.89
C LEU A 47 -12.73 -8.10 -1.68
N VAL A 48 -13.20 -8.06 -0.43
CA VAL A 48 -14.50 -7.45 -0.10
C VAL A 48 -14.52 -5.97 -0.46
N LEU A 49 -13.49 -5.22 -0.05
CA LEU A 49 -13.34 -3.80 -0.40
C LEU A 49 -13.30 -3.57 -1.91
N PHE A 50 -12.62 -4.44 -2.65
CA PHE A 50 -12.57 -4.38 -4.11
C PHE A 50 -13.96 -4.57 -4.74
N VAL A 51 -14.71 -5.59 -4.31
CA VAL A 51 -16.08 -5.83 -4.82
C VAL A 51 -16.99 -4.64 -4.50
N LEU A 52 -16.92 -4.11 -3.28
CA LEU A 52 -17.68 -2.92 -2.87
C LEU A 52 -17.29 -1.70 -3.70
N ALA A 53 -15.99 -1.48 -3.95
CA ALA A 53 -15.51 -0.36 -4.75
C ALA A 53 -15.97 -0.47 -6.20
N VAL A 54 -15.81 -1.61 -6.85
CA VAL A 54 -16.27 -1.84 -8.23
C VAL A 54 -17.77 -1.64 -8.34
N THR A 55 -18.54 -2.19 -7.41
CA THR A 55 -20.01 -2.07 -7.43
C THR A 55 -20.46 -0.64 -7.16
N GLY A 56 -19.90 0.01 -6.13
CA GLY A 56 -20.24 1.37 -5.75
C GLY A 56 -19.85 2.39 -6.84
N PHE A 57 -18.62 2.30 -7.34
CA PHE A 57 -18.14 3.18 -8.41
C PHE A 57 -18.88 2.92 -9.72
N GLY A 58 -19.14 1.65 -10.06
CA GLY A 58 -19.94 1.28 -11.21
C GLY A 58 -21.34 1.89 -11.17
N ARG A 59 -22.02 1.82 -10.02
CA ARG A 59 -23.35 2.45 -9.83
C ARG A 59 -23.29 3.97 -9.89
N LEU A 60 -22.30 4.59 -9.26
CA LEU A 60 -22.10 6.05 -9.32
C LEU A 60 -21.89 6.50 -10.77
N MET A 61 -20.99 5.84 -11.49
CA MET A 61 -20.72 6.13 -12.90
C MET A 61 -21.94 5.91 -13.78
N HIS A 62 -22.72 4.86 -13.53
CA HIS A 62 -23.97 4.62 -14.25
C HIS A 62 -24.99 5.75 -14.02
N ALA A 63 -25.17 6.18 -12.76
CA ALA A 63 -26.07 7.28 -12.41
C ALA A 63 -25.63 8.61 -13.03
N LEU A 64 -24.34 8.91 -13.02
CA LEU A 64 -23.79 10.13 -13.61
C LEU A 64 -23.91 10.17 -15.14
N ARG A 65 -23.89 9.01 -15.80
CA ARG A 65 -23.94 8.91 -17.26
C ARG A 65 -25.35 8.79 -17.84
N GLY A 66 -26.33 8.39 -17.04
CA GLY A 66 -27.69 8.16 -17.53
C GLY A 66 -27.75 7.15 -18.69
N GLY A 67 -26.84 6.18 -18.74
CA GLY A 67 -26.78 5.15 -19.79
C GLY A 67 -25.98 5.50 -21.06
N THR A 68 -25.31 6.66 -21.11
CA THR A 68 -24.44 7.03 -22.23
C THR A 68 -23.12 6.21 -22.23
N PRO A 69 -22.56 5.91 -23.42
CA PRO A 69 -21.26 5.21 -23.54
C PRO A 69 -20.12 6.00 -22.90
N VAL A 70 -19.00 5.32 -22.62
CA VAL A 70 -17.79 5.95 -22.05
C VAL A 70 -17.24 6.96 -23.06
N GLU A 71 -17.56 8.23 -22.89
CA GLU A 71 -16.87 9.33 -23.57
C GLU A 71 -15.90 9.99 -22.58
N PHE A 72 -14.63 10.04 -22.97
CA PHE A 72 -13.65 10.87 -22.27
C PHE A 72 -13.81 12.30 -22.77
N THR A 73 -14.37 13.18 -21.96
CA THR A 73 -14.38 14.61 -22.26
C THR A 73 -12.96 15.15 -22.13
N VAL A 74 -12.24 15.24 -23.25
CA VAL A 74 -10.91 15.86 -23.29
C VAL A 74 -11.11 17.38 -23.45
N GLY A 75 -11.31 18.07 -22.32
CA GLY A 75 -11.49 19.52 -22.25
C GLY A 75 -11.36 20.03 -20.82
N PRO A 76 -11.31 21.36 -20.59
CA PRO A 76 -11.06 21.93 -19.26
C PRO A 76 -12.01 21.40 -18.18
N VAL A 77 -13.29 21.20 -18.53
CA VAL A 77 -14.30 20.62 -17.64
C VAL A 77 -13.97 19.17 -17.29
N GLY A 78 -13.61 18.34 -18.28
CA GLY A 78 -13.27 16.94 -18.05
C GLY A 78 -12.00 16.79 -17.20
N ILE A 79 -10.99 17.64 -17.42
CA ILE A 79 -9.78 17.70 -16.59
C ILE A 79 -10.16 18.05 -15.14
N GLY A 80 -11.02 19.05 -14.94
CA GLY A 80 -11.51 19.43 -13.61
C GLY A 80 -12.25 18.30 -12.89
N VAL A 81 -13.11 17.57 -13.61
CA VAL A 81 -13.82 16.40 -13.06
C VAL A 81 -12.86 15.28 -12.67
N VAL A 82 -11.90 14.94 -13.53
CA VAL A 82 -10.90 13.91 -13.22
C VAL A 82 -10.05 14.32 -12.02
N ALA A 83 -9.61 15.57 -11.94
CA ALA A 83 -8.88 16.09 -10.79
C ALA A 83 -9.70 15.98 -9.50
N ALA A 84 -10.96 16.42 -9.52
CA ALA A 84 -11.86 16.33 -8.36
C ALA A 84 -12.09 14.88 -7.91
N LEU A 85 -12.34 13.96 -8.85
CA LEU A 85 -12.52 12.54 -8.54
C LEU A 85 -11.23 11.90 -8.02
N SER A 86 -10.06 12.33 -8.50
CA SER A 86 -8.77 11.84 -8.02
C SER A 86 -8.55 12.25 -6.56
N VAL A 87 -8.81 13.52 -6.23
CA VAL A 87 -8.76 14.01 -4.84
C VAL A 87 -9.76 13.27 -3.96
N ALA A 88 -11.01 13.11 -4.42
CA ALA A 88 -12.03 12.36 -3.68
C ALA A 88 -11.60 10.91 -3.42
N THR A 89 -10.98 10.25 -4.39
CA THR A 89 -10.48 8.88 -4.26
C THR A 89 -9.38 8.79 -3.20
N ILE A 90 -8.44 9.74 -3.20
CA ILE A 90 -7.36 9.79 -2.20
C ILE A 90 -7.95 9.98 -0.79
N VAL A 91 -8.89 10.92 -0.62
CA VAL A 91 -9.56 11.15 0.66
C VAL A 91 -10.27 9.88 1.15
N VAL A 92 -11.05 9.24 0.29
CA VAL A 92 -11.76 7.99 0.62
C VAL A 92 -10.77 6.89 0.98
N HIS A 93 -9.66 6.76 0.25
CA HIS A 93 -8.63 5.76 0.52
C HIS A 93 -8.05 5.92 1.93
N GLU A 94 -7.65 7.15 2.31
CA GLU A 94 -7.09 7.40 3.62
C GLU A 94 -8.12 7.22 4.74
N LEU A 95 -9.38 7.63 4.52
CA LEU A 95 -10.46 7.40 5.48
C LEU A 95 -10.72 5.92 5.74
N VAL A 96 -10.69 5.08 4.69
CA VAL A 96 -10.82 3.63 4.84
C VAL A 96 -9.66 3.06 5.65
N ARG A 97 -8.41 3.49 5.38
CA ARG A 97 -7.24 3.10 6.19
C ARG A 97 -7.44 3.46 7.66
N GLY A 98 -7.84 4.71 7.93
CA GLY A 98 -8.09 5.17 9.28
C GLY A 98 -9.22 4.41 9.97
N ALA A 99 -10.31 4.13 9.28
CA ALA A 99 -11.41 3.32 9.84
C ALA A 99 -10.93 1.91 10.23
N VAL A 100 -10.14 1.27 9.37
CA VAL A 100 -9.55 -0.05 9.66
C VAL A 100 -8.62 0.02 10.87
N TYR A 101 -7.73 1.02 10.96
CA TYR A 101 -6.85 1.19 12.11
C TYR A 101 -7.64 1.43 13.40
N HIS A 102 -8.73 2.20 13.35
CA HIS A 102 -9.57 2.45 14.51
C HIS A 102 -10.28 1.18 14.99
N LEU A 103 -10.77 0.35 14.06
CA LEU A 103 -11.34 -0.97 14.39
C LEU A 103 -10.32 -1.92 15.02
N LEU A 104 -9.04 -1.77 14.68
CA LEU A 104 -7.94 -2.51 15.28
C LEU A 104 -7.46 -1.92 16.62
N GLY A 105 -8.10 -0.87 17.13
CA GLY A 105 -7.81 -0.25 18.43
C GLY A 105 -6.76 0.86 18.40
N TYR A 106 -6.27 1.27 17.22
CA TYR A 106 -5.29 2.34 17.11
C TYR A 106 -5.92 3.73 17.14
N ARG A 107 -5.16 4.71 17.64
CA ARG A 107 -5.46 6.13 17.41
C ARG A 107 -4.97 6.53 16.03
N VAL A 108 -5.80 7.24 15.28
CA VAL A 108 -5.51 7.64 13.90
C VAL A 108 -5.37 9.14 13.78
N LYS A 109 -4.32 9.58 13.10
CA LYS A 109 -4.14 10.98 12.67
C LYS A 109 -4.05 11.03 11.14
N TYR A 110 -4.75 11.99 10.55
CA TYR A 110 -4.71 12.24 9.12
C TYR A 110 -3.78 13.41 8.83
N GLY A 111 -3.09 13.38 7.70
CA GLY A 111 -2.23 14.48 7.28
C GLY A 111 -1.94 14.49 5.78
N LEU A 112 -1.22 15.52 5.36
CA LEU A 112 -0.87 15.74 3.97
C LEU A 112 0.62 16.12 3.88
N ALA A 113 1.39 15.27 3.22
CA ALA A 113 2.81 15.46 2.96
C ALA A 113 2.98 16.08 1.56
N LEU A 114 2.87 17.41 1.48
CA LEU A 114 2.91 18.17 0.23
C LEU A 114 4.23 17.97 -0.53
N ASN A 115 5.34 17.77 0.19
CA ASN A 115 6.66 17.53 -0.39
C ASN A 115 6.77 16.24 -1.22
N VAL A 116 5.88 15.28 -0.99
CA VAL A 116 5.78 14.02 -1.76
C VAL A 116 4.40 13.86 -2.42
N GLY A 117 3.55 14.88 -2.35
CA GLY A 117 2.21 14.87 -2.94
C GLY A 117 1.27 13.79 -2.38
N ALA A 118 1.43 13.40 -1.11
CA ALA A 118 0.70 12.28 -0.53
C ALA A 118 -0.22 12.71 0.62
N ALA A 119 -1.42 12.15 0.67
CA ALA A 119 -2.23 12.11 1.89
C ALA A 119 -1.90 10.84 2.68
N TYR A 120 -2.06 10.86 4.00
CA TYR A 120 -1.81 9.69 4.84
C TYR A 120 -2.75 9.59 6.04
N ALA A 121 -3.02 8.36 6.44
CA ALA A 121 -3.52 7.97 7.76
C ALA A 121 -2.41 7.27 8.55
N ALA A 122 -1.98 7.88 9.66
CA ALA A 122 -0.97 7.33 10.57
C ALA A 122 -1.65 6.72 11.81
N ALA A 123 -1.19 5.53 12.20
CA ALA A 123 -1.66 4.83 13.39
C ALA A 123 -0.62 4.92 14.52
N SER A 124 -1.09 5.11 15.75
CA SER A 124 -0.28 5.00 16.96
C SER A 124 -1.04 4.18 18.01
N SER A 125 -0.34 3.28 18.69
CA SER A 125 -0.85 2.49 19.83
C SER A 125 -1.04 3.35 21.07
#